data_AF-A0A7W6FVB9-F1
#
_entry.id   AF-A0A7W6FVB9-F1
#
_cell.length_a   1.000
_cell.length_b   1.000
_cell.length_c   1.000
_cell.angle_alpha   90.00
_cell.angle_beta   90.00
_cell.angle_gamma   90.00
#
_symmetry.space_group_name_H-M   'P 1'
#
loop_
_entity.id
_entity.type
_entity.pdbx_description
1 polymer ?
#
loop_
_entity_poly.entity_id
_entity_poly.type
_entity_poly.pdbx_seq_one_letter_code
_entity_poly.pdbx_strand_id
1 'polypeptide(L)' 'MPLHVTGLPGLAMRFGTSREGLPISVQVVGAWQTESTILHVASLLESVSPVRDLFPDL' A
#
# COMPACT_ATOMS: atom_id res chain seq x y z
N MET A 1 -11.86 -11.54 -6.95
CA MET A 1 -10.91 -11.15 -5.88
C MET A 1 -9.92 -12.30 -5.65
N PRO A 2 -8.76 -12.33 -6.34
CA PRO A 2 -7.91 -13.53 -6.37
C PRO A 2 -7.11 -13.77 -5.07
N LEU A 3 -6.71 -12.70 -4.38
CA LEU A 3 -5.71 -12.75 -3.29
C LEU A 3 -6.27 -13.28 -1.96
N HIS A 4 -7.57 -13.10 -1.70
CA HIS A 4 -8.23 -13.63 -0.50
C HIS A 4 -8.27 -15.17 -0.47
N VAL A 5 -8.14 -15.83 -1.62
CA VAL A 5 -8.18 -17.30 -1.72
C VAL A 5 -6.79 -17.91 -1.50
N THR A 6 -5.71 -17.15 -1.69
CA THR A 6 -4.33 -17.68 -1.72
C THR A 6 -3.56 -17.57 -0.40
N GLY A 7 -4.11 -16.91 0.63
CA GLY A 7 -3.43 -16.75 1.93
C GLY A 7 -2.09 -16.00 1.86
N LEU A 8 -1.84 -15.27 0.78
CA LEU A 8 -0.62 -14.50 0.58
C LEU A 8 -0.69 -13.21 1.40
N PRO A 9 0.38 -12.85 2.12
CA PRO A 9 0.42 -11.59 2.83
C PRO A 9 0.42 -10.44 1.81
N GLY A 10 -0.51 -9.50 1.99
CA GLY A 10 -0.68 -8.35 1.13
C GLY A 10 -1.06 -7.11 1.94
N LEU A 11 -0.53 -5.96 1.53
CA LEU A 11 -0.79 -4.66 2.16
C LEU A 11 -1.27 -3.68 1.10
N ALA A 12 -2.25 -2.84 1.46
CA ALA A 12 -2.68 -1.72 0.64
C ALA A 12 -2.27 -0.41 1.33
N MET A 13 -1.58 0.47 0.62
CA MET A 13 -1.19 1.79 1.11
C MET A 13 -1.52 2.89 0.10
N ARG A 14 -1.81 4.08 0.60
CA ARG A 14 -2.03 5.25 -0.26
C ARG A 14 -0.70 5.70 -0.85
N PHE A 15 -0.65 5.87 -2.17
CA PHE A 15 0.57 6.30 -2.87
C PHE A 15 0.34 7.52 -3.77
N GLY A 16 -0.91 7.90 -4.01
CA GLY A 16 -1.22 9.05 -4.86
C GLY A 16 -2.60 9.63 -4.66
N THR A 17 -2.83 10.75 -5.34
CA THR A 17 -4.13 11.36 -5.58
C THR A 17 -4.36 11.41 -7.08
N SER A 18 -5.58 11.07 -7.52
CA SER A 18 -5.99 11.25 -8.91
C SER A 18 -5.99 12.74 -9.25
N ARG A 19 -6.03 13.06 -10.55
CA ARG A 19 -6.18 14.44 -11.04
C ARG A 19 -7.47 15.12 -10.54
N GLU A 20 -8.44 14.32 -10.10
CA GLU A 20 -9.73 14.75 -9.57
C GLU A 20 -9.73 14.81 -8.02
N GLY A 21 -8.57 14.60 -7.37
CA GLY A 21 -8.41 14.65 -5.92
C GLY A 21 -8.74 13.35 -5.18
N LEU A 22 -9.08 12.28 -5.89
CA LEU A 22 -9.46 11.00 -5.28
C LEU A 22 -8.22 10.20 -4.80
N PRO A 23 -8.22 9.62 -3.59
CA PRO A 23 -7.13 8.78 -3.11
C PRO A 23 -6.89 7.56 -4.03
N ILE A 24 -5.64 7.32 -4.43
CA ILE A 24 -5.22 6.11 -5.15
C ILE A 24 -4.33 5.27 -4.22
N SER A 25 -4.70 4.00 -4.08
CA SER A 25 -3.97 3.03 -3.27
C SER A 25 -3.18 2.07 -4.16
N VAL A 26 -2.00 1.67 -3.68
CA VAL A 26 -1.16 0.61 -4.26
C VAL A 26 -1.25 -0.61 -3.37
N GLN A 27 -1.42 -1.79 -3.98
CA GLN A 27 -1.41 -3.08 -3.27
C GLN A 27 -0.08 -3.78 -3.52
N VAL A 28 0.63 -4.07 -2.44
CA VAL A 28 1.84 -4.89 -2.44
C VAL A 28 1.47 -6.28 -1.97
N VAL A 29 1.86 -7.31 -2.71
CA VAL A 29 1.65 -8.72 -2.36
C VAL A 29 2.99 -9.40 -2.36
N GLY A 30 3.34 -10.05 -1.25
CA GLY A 30 4.57 -10.83 -1.15
C GLY A 30 4.32 -12.34 -1.18
N ALA A 31 5.41 -13.10 -1.17
CA ALA A 31 5.35 -14.55 -1.06
C ALA A 31 4.88 -14.99 0.35
N TRP A 32 4.54 -16.27 0.48
CA TRP A 32 4.07 -16.87 1.72
C TRP A 32 5.13 -16.76 2.84
N GLN A 33 4.71 -16.46 4.08
CA GLN A 33 5.59 -16.28 5.27
C GLN A 33 6.70 -15.21 5.14
N THR A 34 6.47 -14.13 4.37
CA THR A 34 7.44 -13.04 4.19
C THR A 34 6.95 -11.67 4.69
N GLU A 35 6.29 -11.65 5.86
CA GLU A 35 5.72 -10.46 6.47
C GLU A 35 6.76 -9.37 6.75
N SER A 36 7.98 -9.74 7.17
CA SER A 36 9.07 -8.80 7.41
C SER A 36 9.53 -8.09 6.13
N THR A 37 9.56 -8.79 5.00
CA THR A 37 9.90 -8.21 3.69
C THR A 37 8.78 -7.29 3.20
N ILE A 38 7.52 -7.65 3.41
CA ILE A 38 6.39 -6.79 3.01
C ILE A 38 6.39 -5.50 3.83
N LEU A 39 6.59 -5.57 5.14
CA LEU A 39 6.66 -4.38 5.99
C LEU A 39 7.89 -3.51 5.66
N HIS A 40 9.02 -4.13 5.31
CA HIS A 40 10.21 -3.40 4.86
C HIS A 40 9.99 -2.70 3.51
N VAL A 41 9.36 -3.36 2.54
CA VAL A 41 9.01 -2.73 1.26
C VAL A 41 7.98 -1.63 1.45
N ALA A 42 6.98 -1.84 2.32
CA ALA A 42 5.99 -0.82 2.65
C ALA A 42 6.63 0.44 3.26
N SER A 43 7.61 0.29 4.17
CA SER A 43 8.29 1.45 4.76
C SER A 43 9.17 2.19 3.75
N LEU A 44 9.81 1.48 2.82
CA LEU A 44 10.53 2.12 1.72
C LEU A 44 9.57 2.87 0.78
N LEU A 45 8.43 2.27 0.43
CA LEU A 45 7.41 2.92 -0.39
C LEU A 45 6.80 4.14 0.30
N GLU A 46 6.63 4.09 1.62
CA GLU A 46 6.17 5.23 2.42
C GLU A 46 7.19 6.36 2.44
N SER A 47 8.49 6.03 2.50
CA SER A 47 9.57 7.02 2.51
C SER A 47 9.62 7.89 1.25
N VAL A 48 9.21 7.32 0.10
CA VAL A 48 9.17 7.99 -1.21
C VAL A 48 7.76 8.43 -1.61
N SER A 49 6.75 8.19 -0.76
CA SER A 49 5.36 8.47 -1.09
C SER A 49 5.10 9.99 -1.11
N PRO A 50 4.58 10.54 -2.23
CA PRO A 50 4.27 11.97 -2.35
C PRO A 50 3.02 12.38 -1.54
N VAL A 51 2.29 11.41 -0.99
CA VAL A 51 1.08 11.61 -0.19
C VAL A 51 1.27 11.31 1.29
N ARG A 52 2.53 11.20 1.73
CA ARG A 52 2.86 11.10 3.15
C ARG A 52 2.29 12.32 3.88
N ASP A 53 1.62 12.08 5.01
CA ASP A 53 1.02 13.12 5.86
C ASP A 53 -0.19 13.88 5.25
N LEU A 54 -0.78 13.42 4.14
CA LEU A 54 -2.05 13.94 3.64
C LEU A 54 -3.25 13.26 4.31
N PHE A 55 -4.01 14.03 5.07
CA PHE A 55 -5.26 13.63 5.70
C PHE A 55 -6.44 14.36 5.04
N PRO A 56 -7.62 13.74 4.92
CA PRO A 56 -8.82 14.45 4.50
C PRO A 56 -9.20 15.51 5.53
N ASP A 57 -9.56 16.71 5.07
CA ASP A 57 -10.23 17.70 5.91
C ASP A 57 -11.64 17.17 6.23
N LEU A 58 -11.91 16.95 7.51
CA LEU A 58 -13.14 16.34 8.03
C LEU A 58 -14.33 17.31 7.96
#